data_AF-A0A3M8HF93-F1
#
_entry.id   AF-A0A3M8HF93-F1
#
_cell.length_a   1.000
_cell.length_b   1.000
_cell.length_c   1.000
_cell.angle_alpha   90.00
_cell.angle_beta   90.00
_cell.angle_gamma   90.00
#
_symmetry.space_group_name_H-M   'P 1'
#
loop_
_entity.id
_entity.type
_entity.pdbx_description
1 polymer ?
#
loop_
_entity_poly.entity_id
_entity_poly.type
_entity_poly.pdbx_seq_one_letter_code
_entity_poly.pdbx_strand_id
1 'polypeptide(L)'
;MILCLFIIASGWRPQYTGIIHWYIAYTLQWSATTIDGGEQINTVLTFLLIPITLLDRRKNHFYKTVENCNNFYSKYITWLFMILIKIQVGIIYLNAALERLKNPEWADGTALYYFFSDPIFGLPPYQLNVLEPLLNSPFIILVTWAVTVFELFLVICMFASSPLKRFGHNLGIIFHIGIIFTIGIVTFGITMCAAVILYLRQWNNEYSFTKVKKTLKKYINLKNTKRFFVDSSGRSIFK
;
A
#
# COMPACT_ATOMS: atom_id res chain seq x y z
N MET A 1 -21.19 11.23 4.92
CA MET A 1 -19.89 10.52 4.97
C MET A 1 -19.32 10.26 3.58
N ILE A 2 -20.00 9.51 2.70
CA ILE A 2 -19.49 9.13 1.37
C ILE A 2 -19.11 10.33 0.48
N LEU A 3 -19.97 11.35 0.40
CA LEU A 3 -19.67 12.58 -0.36
C LEU A 3 -18.40 13.28 0.13
N CYS A 4 -18.18 13.34 1.45
CA CYS A 4 -16.98 13.93 2.03
C CYS A 4 -15.72 13.15 1.62
N LEU A 5 -15.79 11.81 1.59
CA LEU A 5 -14.68 10.96 1.14
C LEU A 5 -14.35 11.19 -0.34
N PHE A 6 -15.36 11.38 -1.21
CA PHE A 6 -15.11 11.75 -2.61
C PHE A 6 -14.43 13.12 -2.74
N ILE A 7 -14.82 14.10 -1.91
CA ILE A 7 -14.16 15.42 -1.87
C ILE A 7 -12.71 15.27 -1.40
N ILE A 8 -12.45 14.49 -0.35
CA ILE A 8 -11.10 14.19 0.14
C ILE A 8 -10.26 13.54 -0.98
N ALA A 9 -10.80 12.51 -1.64
CA ALA A 9 -10.13 11.79 -2.72
C ALA A 9 -9.87 12.66 -3.97
N SER A 10 -10.71 13.67 -4.23
CA SER A 10 -10.49 14.66 -5.30
C SER A 10 -9.30 15.59 -5.05
N GLY A 11 -8.78 15.57 -3.82
CA GLY A 11 -7.62 16.38 -3.43
C GLY A 11 -7.93 17.83 -3.09
N TRP A 12 -9.21 18.20 -3.03
CA TRP A 12 -9.64 19.56 -2.73
C TRP A 12 -9.16 20.00 -1.34
N ARG A 13 -8.48 21.15 -1.28
CA ARG A 13 -7.98 21.84 -0.07
C ARG A 13 -7.62 20.92 1.11
N PRO A 14 -6.44 20.27 1.07
CA PRO A 14 -5.97 19.36 2.10
C PRO A 14 -6.06 19.93 3.52
N GLN A 15 -5.83 21.24 3.68
CA GLN A 15 -5.95 21.97 4.95
C GLN A 15 -7.25 21.70 5.72
N TYR A 16 -8.38 21.59 5.02
CA TYR A 16 -9.67 21.34 5.66
C TYR A 16 -10.05 19.86 5.56
N THR A 17 -9.78 19.24 4.41
CA THR A 17 -10.18 17.86 4.16
C THR A 17 -9.39 16.86 5.01
N GLY A 18 -8.19 17.20 5.49
CA GLY A 18 -7.43 16.38 6.44
C GLY A 18 -8.12 16.17 7.79
N ILE A 19 -8.67 17.24 8.40
CA ILE A 19 -9.41 17.14 9.66
C ILE A 19 -10.71 16.35 9.47
N ILE A 20 -11.42 16.62 8.37
CA ILE A 20 -12.66 15.90 8.03
C ILE A 20 -12.36 14.41 7.81
N HIS A 21 -11.24 14.08 7.16
CA HIS A 21 -10.83 12.69 6.93
C HIS A 21 -10.58 11.96 8.24
N TRP A 22 -9.82 12.57 9.16
CA TRP A 22 -9.61 11.99 10.49
C TRP A 22 -10.91 11.82 11.26
N TYR A 23 -11.79 12.81 11.25
CA TYR A 23 -13.08 12.72 11.94
C TYR A 23 -13.92 11.55 11.39
N ILE A 24 -13.97 11.38 10.06
CA ILE A 24 -14.66 10.24 9.45
C ILE A 24 -14.01 8.92 9.89
N ALA A 25 -12.68 8.81 9.83
CA ALA A 25 -11.97 7.60 10.26
C ALA A 25 -12.26 7.25 11.73
N TYR A 26 -12.21 8.25 12.62
CA TYR A 26 -12.54 8.09 14.04
C TYR A 26 -14.00 7.64 14.24
N THR A 27 -14.96 8.29 13.58
CA THR A 27 -16.37 7.89 13.71
C THR A 27 -16.62 6.47 13.20
N LEU A 28 -15.97 6.06 12.10
CA LEU A 28 -16.05 4.69 11.59
C LEU A 28 -15.46 3.68 12.58
N GLN A 29 -14.30 3.98 13.16
CA GLN A 29 -13.67 3.14 14.17
C GLN A 29 -14.58 2.85 15.37
N TRP A 30 -15.45 3.79 15.76
CA TRP A 30 -16.36 3.62 16.91
C TRP A 30 -17.74 3.09 16.55
N SER A 31 -18.20 3.27 15.31
CA SER A 31 -19.57 2.96 14.90
C SER A 31 -19.71 1.73 13.99
N ALA A 32 -18.62 1.27 13.36
CA ALA A 32 -18.65 0.08 12.53
C ALA A 32 -18.87 -1.17 13.38
N THR A 33 -19.71 -2.09 12.88
CA THR A 33 -20.01 -3.36 13.55
C THR A 33 -18.95 -4.42 13.32
N THR A 34 -18.25 -4.35 12.19
CA THR A 34 -17.13 -5.23 11.83
C THR A 34 -15.87 -4.38 11.76
N ILE A 35 -15.19 -4.25 12.89
CA ILE A 35 -13.94 -3.49 13.02
C ILE A 35 -12.79 -4.46 12.85
N ASP A 36 -11.84 -4.12 11.98
CA ASP A 36 -10.56 -4.80 11.87
C ASP A 36 -9.42 -3.86 12.28
N GLY A 37 -8.17 -4.34 12.15
CA GLY A 37 -7.00 -3.53 12.48
C GLY A 37 -6.82 -2.31 11.56
N GLY A 38 -7.43 -2.32 10.38
CA GLY A 38 -7.37 -1.29 9.35
C GLY A 38 -8.00 0.03 9.79
N GLU A 39 -9.19 0.00 10.42
CA GLU A 39 -9.84 1.22 10.90
C GLU A 39 -9.00 1.90 12.01
N GLN A 40 -8.35 1.10 12.86
CA GLN A 40 -7.50 1.61 13.94
C GLN A 40 -6.27 2.30 13.35
N ILE A 41 -5.60 1.64 12.40
CA ILE A 41 -4.44 2.19 11.70
C ILE A 41 -4.83 3.45 10.93
N ASN A 42 -5.97 3.44 10.22
CA ASN A 42 -6.45 4.58 9.46
C ASN A 42 -6.70 5.80 10.36
N THR A 43 -7.33 5.59 11.52
CA THR A 43 -7.57 6.64 12.51
C THR A 43 -6.26 7.26 13.02
N VAL A 44 -5.27 6.42 13.37
CA VAL A 44 -3.96 6.90 13.85
C VAL A 44 -3.19 7.64 12.75
N LEU A 45 -3.14 7.09 11.53
CA LEU A 45 -2.41 7.71 10.43
C LEU A 45 -3.04 9.03 9.99
N THR A 46 -4.36 9.09 9.87
CA THR A 46 -5.07 10.33 9.53
C THR A 46 -4.91 11.40 10.61
N PHE A 47 -4.87 11.00 11.89
CA PHE A 47 -4.54 11.91 12.99
C PHE A 47 -3.15 12.52 12.84
N LEU A 48 -2.13 11.69 12.61
CA LEU A 48 -0.75 12.14 12.41
C LEU A 48 -0.56 12.98 11.14
N LEU A 49 -1.46 12.85 10.15
CA LEU A 49 -1.46 13.68 8.96
C LEU A 49 -2.06 15.08 9.19
N ILE A 50 -2.84 15.32 10.25
CA ILE A 50 -3.50 16.61 10.48
C ILE A 50 -2.50 17.78 10.44
N PRO A 51 -1.36 17.77 11.16
CA PRO A 51 -0.45 18.91 11.14
C PRO A 51 0.19 19.14 9.77
N ILE A 52 0.45 18.06 9.02
CA ILE A 52 0.98 18.15 7.65
C ILE A 52 -0.05 18.78 6.72
N THR A 53 -1.30 18.32 6.78
CA THR A 53 -2.39 18.82 5.94
C THR A 53 -2.76 20.26 6.28
N LEU A 54 -2.78 20.66 7.56
CA LEU A 54 -3.03 22.03 7.99
C LEU A 54 -2.02 23.04 7.45
N LEU A 55 -0.77 22.61 7.26
CA LEU A 55 0.29 23.42 6.69
C LEU A 55 0.25 23.44 5.15
N ASP A 56 -0.55 22.59 4.51
CA ASP A 56 -0.69 22.50 3.07
C ASP A 56 -1.71 23.52 2.53
N ARG A 57 -1.19 24.68 2.10
CA ARG A 57 -1.99 25.78 1.52
C ARG A 57 -2.44 25.56 0.08
N ARG A 58 -2.16 24.40 -0.52
CA ARG A 58 -2.54 24.15 -1.93
C ARG A 58 -4.05 24.05 -2.07
N LYS A 59 -4.58 24.61 -3.17
CA LYS A 59 -6.01 24.47 -3.51
C LYS A 59 -6.38 23.03 -3.84
N ASN A 60 -5.45 22.29 -4.45
CA ASN A 60 -5.58 20.86 -4.70
C ASN A 60 -4.22 20.17 -4.55
N HIS A 61 -4.15 19.02 -3.89
CA HIS A 61 -2.91 18.29 -3.69
C HIS A 61 -2.25 17.75 -4.97
N PHE A 62 -3.00 17.69 -6.08
CA PHE A 62 -2.52 17.25 -7.39
C PHE A 62 -1.73 18.34 -8.11
N TYR A 63 -1.91 19.61 -7.71
CA TYR A 63 -1.12 20.70 -8.26
C TYR A 63 0.28 20.71 -7.64
N LYS A 64 1.27 21.02 -8.49
CA LYS A 64 2.63 21.30 -8.02
C LYS A 64 2.60 22.52 -7.14
N THR A 65 3.35 22.47 -6.04
CA THR A 65 3.55 23.63 -5.18
C THR A 65 4.22 24.72 -6.01
N VAL A 66 3.56 25.87 -6.18
CA VAL A 66 4.22 27.07 -6.69
C VAL A 66 5.16 27.54 -5.57
N GLU A 67 6.45 27.53 -5.84
CA GLU A 67 7.55 27.82 -4.90
C GLU A 67 7.32 29.14 -4.16
N ASN A 68 6.67 29.13 -2.97
CA ASN A 68 6.68 30.31 -2.10
C ASN A 68 6.26 30.07 -0.64
N CYS A 69 6.62 28.95 -0.04
CA CYS A 69 6.41 28.73 1.40
C CYS A 69 7.71 28.26 2.06
N ASN A 70 8.71 29.14 2.09
CA ASN A 70 10.00 28.89 2.74
C ASN A 70 9.93 29.03 4.27
N ASN A 71 8.81 28.64 4.89
CA ASN A 71 8.64 28.75 6.34
C ASN A 71 9.38 27.60 7.04
N PHE A 72 10.40 27.94 7.81
CA PHE A 72 11.23 27.02 8.59
C PHE A 72 10.38 26.09 9.48
N TYR A 73 9.40 26.65 10.21
CA TYR A 73 8.54 25.89 11.11
C TYR A 73 7.69 24.86 10.36
N SER A 74 7.13 25.23 9.22
CA SER A 74 6.30 24.32 8.42
C SER A 74 7.09 23.11 7.92
N LYS A 75 8.34 23.34 7.47
CA LYS A 75 9.25 22.26 7.06
C LYS A 75 9.58 21.34 8.24
N TYR A 76 9.91 21.92 9.40
CA TYR A 76 10.28 21.15 10.59
C TYR A 76 9.12 20.32 11.14
N ILE A 77 7.92 20.90 11.26
CA ILE A 77 6.71 20.18 11.68
C ILE A 77 6.39 19.06 10.69
N THR A 78 6.43 19.33 9.38
CA THR A 78 6.18 18.29 8.36
C THR A 78 7.20 17.16 8.46
N TRP A 79 8.48 17.47 8.64
CA TRP A 79 9.54 16.48 8.79
C TRP A 79 9.34 15.63 10.05
N LEU A 80 9.03 16.25 11.19
CA LEU A 80 8.77 15.58 12.46
C LEU A 80 7.59 14.61 12.35
N PHE A 81 6.44 15.07 11.86
CA PHE A 81 5.25 14.22 11.73
C PHE A 81 5.43 13.10 10.71
N MET A 82 6.19 13.33 9.64
CA MET A 82 6.56 12.24 8.73
C MET A 82 7.48 11.20 9.37
N ILE A 83 8.36 11.58 10.30
CA ILE A 83 9.14 10.64 11.10
C ILE A 83 8.23 9.86 12.06
N LEU A 84 7.31 10.53 12.73
CA LEU A 84 6.34 9.87 13.63
C LEU A 84 5.49 8.84 12.88
N ILE A 85 5.00 9.18 11.68
CA ILE A 85 4.29 8.23 10.82
C ILE A 85 5.17 7.02 10.49
N LYS A 86 6.45 7.25 10.16
CA LYS A 86 7.37 6.15 9.85
C LYS A 86 7.64 5.24 11.04
N ILE A 87 7.83 5.83 12.22
CA ILE A 87 7.98 5.08 13.47
C ILE A 87 6.71 4.28 13.76
N GLN A 88 5.54 4.90 13.64
CA GLN A 88 4.25 4.25 13.87
C GLN A 88 4.05 3.02 12.96
N VAL A 89 4.31 3.16 11.66
CA VAL A 89 4.21 2.03 10.71
C VAL A 89 5.27 0.96 10.99
N GLY A 90 6.48 1.36 11.37
CA GLY A 90 7.53 0.42 11.81
C GLY A 90 7.11 -0.40 13.04
N ILE A 91 6.48 0.25 14.04
CA ILE A 91 5.96 -0.42 15.23
C ILE A 91 4.84 -1.41 14.87
N ILE A 92 3.95 -1.05 13.93
CA ILE A 92 2.90 -1.96 13.46
C ILE A 92 3.51 -3.24 12.90
N TYR A 93 4.51 -3.14 12.02
CA TYR A 93 5.18 -4.33 11.47
C TYR A 93 5.97 -5.11 12.51
N LEU A 94 6.65 -4.42 13.42
CA LEU A 94 7.40 -5.08 14.49
C LEU A 94 6.47 -5.86 15.41
N ASN A 95 5.38 -5.25 15.85
CA ASN A 95 4.40 -5.91 16.71
C ASN A 95 3.74 -7.09 16.00
N ALA A 96 3.37 -6.96 14.72
CA ALA A 96 2.82 -8.07 13.94
C ALA A 96 3.77 -9.27 13.90
N ALA A 97 5.06 -9.03 13.63
CA ALA A 97 6.07 -10.09 13.61
C ALA A 97 6.28 -10.73 14.99
N LEU A 98 6.35 -9.92 16.05
CA LEU A 98 6.53 -10.41 17.43
C LEU A 98 5.32 -11.22 17.92
N GLU A 99 4.09 -10.77 17.64
CA GLU A 99 2.88 -11.50 18.02
C GLU A 99 2.80 -12.85 17.30
N ARG A 100 3.23 -12.93 16.03
CA ARG A 100 3.34 -14.21 15.33
C ARG A 100 4.37 -15.14 15.97
N LEU A 101 5.54 -14.64 16.33
CA LEU A 101 6.58 -15.46 16.97
C LEU A 101 6.14 -16.02 18.33
N LYS A 102 5.17 -15.40 19.02
CA LYS A 102 4.59 -15.91 20.27
C LYS A 102 3.55 -17.01 20.05
N ASN A 103 2.95 -17.09 18.87
CA ASN A 103 1.90 -18.06 18.57
C ASN A 103 2.54 -19.40 18.13
N PRO A 104 2.21 -20.53 18.78
CA PRO A 104 2.77 -21.85 18.43
C PRO A 104 2.61 -22.26 16.96
N GLU A 105 1.45 -21.98 16.35
CA GLU A 105 1.14 -22.36 14.96
C GLU A 105 1.97 -21.55 13.95
N TRP A 106 2.34 -20.32 14.33
CA TRP A 106 3.23 -19.50 13.49
C TRP A 106 4.68 -19.94 13.66
N ALA A 107 5.07 -20.39 14.86
CA ALA A 107 6.41 -20.88 15.16
C ALA A 107 6.68 -22.26 14.51
N ASP A 108 5.69 -23.17 14.47
CA ASP A 108 5.82 -24.46 13.79
C ASP A 108 5.58 -24.36 12.26
N GLY A 109 5.08 -23.22 11.79
CA GLY A 109 4.88 -22.93 10.36
C GLY A 109 3.54 -23.42 9.79
N THR A 110 2.61 -23.86 10.64
CA THR A 110 1.31 -24.41 10.23
C THR A 110 0.16 -23.38 10.21
N ALA A 111 0.36 -22.17 10.73
CA ALA A 111 -0.68 -21.15 10.86
C ALA A 111 -1.46 -20.86 9.57
N LEU A 112 -0.77 -20.73 8.42
CA LEU A 112 -1.46 -20.46 7.16
C LEU A 112 -2.30 -21.64 6.67
N TYR A 113 -1.88 -22.88 6.97
CA TYR A 113 -2.69 -24.06 6.65
C TYR A 113 -4.00 -24.02 7.42
N TYR A 114 -3.96 -23.81 8.75
CA TYR A 114 -5.17 -23.73 9.57
C TYR A 114 -6.05 -22.54 9.19
N PHE A 115 -5.45 -21.37 9.02
CA PHE A 115 -6.20 -20.16 8.68
C PHE A 115 -6.90 -20.28 7.33
N PHE A 116 -6.22 -20.75 6.29
CA PHE A 116 -6.81 -20.86 4.96
C PHE A 116 -7.77 -22.04 4.80
N SER A 117 -7.65 -23.08 5.63
CA SER A 117 -8.54 -24.24 5.63
C SER A 117 -9.75 -24.08 6.55
N ASP A 118 -9.85 -22.97 7.29
CA ASP A 118 -10.98 -22.72 8.18
C ASP A 118 -12.29 -22.60 7.38
N PRO A 119 -13.35 -23.35 7.73
CA PRO A 119 -14.58 -23.38 6.95
C PRO A 119 -15.39 -22.08 7.02
N ILE A 120 -15.12 -21.20 7.99
CA ILE A 120 -15.87 -19.96 8.24
C ILE A 120 -15.09 -18.74 7.75
N PHE A 121 -13.79 -18.69 8.04
CA PHE A 121 -12.93 -17.52 7.78
C PHE A 121 -11.83 -17.78 6.75
N GLY A 122 -11.68 -19.01 6.28
CA GLY A 122 -10.65 -19.42 5.33
C GLY A 122 -10.99 -19.07 3.88
N LEU A 123 -10.27 -19.72 2.96
CA LEU A 123 -10.40 -19.44 1.54
C LEU A 123 -11.74 -19.95 0.98
N PRO A 124 -12.38 -19.22 0.06
CA PRO A 124 -13.56 -19.74 -0.64
C PRO A 124 -13.16 -20.95 -1.51
N PRO A 125 -14.10 -21.88 -1.79
CA PRO A 125 -13.78 -23.18 -2.39
C PRO A 125 -12.96 -23.09 -3.69
N TYR A 126 -13.22 -22.10 -4.53
CA TYR A 126 -12.48 -21.91 -5.78
C TYR A 126 -11.01 -21.51 -5.57
N GLN A 127 -10.68 -20.75 -4.51
CA GLN A 127 -9.30 -20.43 -4.16
C GLN A 127 -8.64 -21.59 -3.44
N LEU A 128 -9.39 -22.26 -2.55
CA LEU A 128 -8.90 -23.41 -1.81
C LEU A 128 -8.46 -24.52 -2.77
N ASN A 129 -9.26 -24.88 -3.77
CA ASN A 129 -8.92 -25.92 -4.75
C ASN A 129 -7.63 -25.62 -5.53
N VAL A 130 -7.31 -24.34 -5.74
CA VAL A 130 -6.07 -23.93 -6.43
C VAL A 130 -4.87 -23.99 -5.49
N LEU A 131 -5.06 -23.65 -4.22
CA LEU A 131 -3.99 -23.57 -3.22
C LEU A 131 -3.81 -24.85 -2.41
N GLU A 132 -4.75 -25.79 -2.46
CA GLU A 132 -4.73 -27.06 -1.73
C GLU A 132 -3.41 -27.85 -1.93
N PRO A 133 -2.84 -27.98 -3.14
CA PRO A 133 -1.57 -28.67 -3.31
C PRO A 133 -0.42 -27.99 -2.55
N LEU A 134 -0.45 -26.66 -2.42
CA LEU A 134 0.55 -25.91 -1.65
C LEU A 134 0.30 -26.08 -0.15
N LEU A 135 -0.96 -25.94 0.30
CA LEU A 135 -1.35 -26.04 1.71
C LEU A 135 -1.00 -27.41 2.31
N ASN A 136 -1.18 -28.48 1.53
CA ASN A 136 -0.87 -29.85 1.95
C ASN A 136 0.60 -30.26 1.69
N SER A 137 1.44 -29.35 1.17
CA SER A 137 2.85 -29.62 0.93
C SER A 137 3.74 -29.10 2.07
N PRO A 138 4.94 -29.66 2.26
CA PRO A 138 5.92 -29.11 3.20
C PRO A 138 6.33 -27.65 2.91
N PHE A 139 6.07 -27.14 1.70
CA PHE A 139 6.37 -25.77 1.34
C PHE A 139 5.51 -24.75 2.11
N ILE A 140 4.37 -25.16 2.68
CA ILE A 140 3.53 -24.24 3.47
C ILE A 140 4.30 -23.65 4.66
N ILE A 141 5.20 -24.42 5.28
CA ILE A 141 6.06 -23.96 6.38
C ILE A 141 6.92 -22.77 5.94
N LEU A 142 7.52 -22.86 4.74
CA LEU A 142 8.32 -21.79 4.17
C LEU A 142 7.48 -20.55 3.87
N VAL A 143 6.26 -20.73 3.36
CA VAL A 143 5.34 -19.61 3.07
C VAL A 143 4.91 -18.94 4.38
N THR A 144 4.56 -19.70 5.42
CA THR A 144 4.19 -19.16 6.74
C THR A 144 5.33 -18.33 7.34
N TRP A 145 6.55 -18.87 7.34
CA TRP A 145 7.73 -18.15 7.83
C TRP A 145 8.10 -16.95 6.95
N ALA A 146 7.87 -17.02 5.64
CA ALA A 146 8.13 -15.91 4.73
C ALA A 146 7.32 -14.66 5.11
N VAL A 147 6.10 -14.82 5.65
CA VAL A 147 5.29 -13.67 6.10
C VAL A 147 5.96 -12.95 7.28
N THR A 148 6.39 -13.68 8.31
CA THR A 148 7.08 -13.12 9.48
C THR A 148 8.43 -12.51 9.12
N VAL A 149 9.22 -13.21 8.29
CA VAL A 149 10.51 -12.70 7.78
C VAL A 149 10.29 -11.43 6.97
N PHE A 150 9.22 -11.37 6.16
CA PHE A 150 8.91 -10.19 5.36
C PHE A 150 8.52 -8.98 6.21
N GLU A 151 7.78 -9.17 7.30
CA GLU A 151 7.46 -8.08 8.23
C GLU A 151 8.70 -7.54 8.95
N LEU A 152 9.57 -8.42 9.45
CA LEU A 152 10.86 -8.02 10.02
C LEU A 152 11.74 -7.30 8.97
N PHE A 153 11.73 -7.78 7.74
CA PHE A 153 12.39 -7.11 6.62
C PHE A 153 11.85 -5.69 6.39
N LEU A 154 10.53 -5.48 6.48
CA LEU A 154 9.93 -4.15 6.38
C LEU A 154 10.38 -3.24 7.53
N VAL A 155 10.52 -3.75 8.76
CA VAL A 155 11.08 -2.99 9.90
C VAL A 155 12.52 -2.54 9.60
N ILE A 156 13.36 -3.45 9.09
CA ILE A 156 14.75 -3.14 8.71
C ILE A 156 14.79 -2.10 7.58
N CYS A 157 13.83 -2.13 6.66
CA CYS A 157 13.72 -1.15 5.58
C CYS A 157 13.61 0.30 6.09
N MET A 158 13.17 0.55 7.33
CA MET A 158 13.18 1.90 7.92
C MET A 158 14.57 2.54 7.86
N PHE A 159 15.59 1.77 8.22
CA PHE A 159 16.99 2.20 8.35
C PHE A 159 17.81 1.95 7.08
N ALA A 160 17.24 1.22 6.11
CA ALA A 160 17.96 0.79 4.93
C ALA A 160 18.22 1.91 3.90
N SER A 161 19.07 1.56 2.93
CA SER A 161 19.38 2.38 1.76
C SER A 161 18.18 2.50 0.81
N SER A 162 18.22 3.50 -0.06
CA SER A 162 17.18 3.77 -1.07
C SER A 162 16.78 2.56 -1.94
N PRO A 163 17.68 1.72 -2.48
CA PRO A 163 17.26 0.58 -3.28
C PRO A 163 16.42 -0.41 -2.47
N LEU A 164 16.81 -0.71 -1.24
CA LEU A 164 16.09 -1.67 -0.39
C LEU A 164 14.72 -1.13 0.04
N LYS A 165 14.63 0.17 0.36
CA LYS A 165 13.34 0.84 0.63
C LYS A 165 12.39 0.75 -0.55
N ARG A 166 12.89 0.92 -1.78
CA ARG A 166 12.06 0.81 -2.98
C ARG A 166 11.60 -0.63 -3.23
N PHE A 167 12.47 -1.60 -2.99
CA PHE A 167 12.13 -3.02 -3.06
C PHE A 167 11.06 -3.39 -2.02
N GLY A 168 11.27 -3.03 -0.75
CA GLY A 168 10.31 -3.25 0.33
C GLY A 168 8.98 -2.53 0.11
N HIS A 169 8.99 -1.33 -0.48
CA HIS A 169 7.76 -0.62 -0.85
C HIS A 169 6.94 -1.41 -1.88
N ASN A 170 7.55 -1.82 -2.98
CA ASN A 170 6.84 -2.57 -4.02
C ASN A 170 6.33 -3.91 -3.49
N LEU A 171 7.17 -4.65 -2.77
CA LEU A 171 6.75 -5.91 -2.15
C LEU A 171 5.64 -5.71 -1.12
N GLY A 172 5.70 -4.65 -0.31
CA GLY A 172 4.70 -4.35 0.70
C GLY A 172 3.34 -4.07 0.08
N ILE A 173 3.30 -3.32 -1.02
CA ILE A 173 2.06 -3.11 -1.79
C ILE A 173 1.53 -4.45 -2.33
N ILE A 174 2.38 -5.26 -2.97
CA ILE A 174 1.96 -6.56 -3.52
C ILE A 174 1.43 -7.48 -2.43
N PHE A 175 2.10 -7.51 -1.27
CA PHE A 175 1.71 -8.30 -0.11
C PHE A 175 0.32 -7.92 0.40
N HIS A 176 0.06 -6.63 0.62
CA HIS A 176 -1.24 -6.17 1.11
C HIS A 176 -2.35 -6.31 0.06
N ILE A 177 -2.04 -6.15 -1.24
CA ILE A 177 -2.98 -6.50 -2.31
C ILE A 177 -3.30 -8.00 -2.28
N GLY A 178 -2.30 -8.85 -2.03
CA GLY A 178 -2.50 -10.29 -1.81
C GLY A 178 -3.52 -10.56 -0.71
N ILE A 179 -3.36 -9.92 0.46
CA ILE A 179 -4.30 -10.04 1.59
C ILE A 179 -5.73 -9.65 1.20
N ILE A 180 -5.90 -8.57 0.42
CA ILE A 180 -7.23 -8.16 -0.07
C ILE A 180 -7.89 -9.28 -0.87
N PHE A 181 -7.15 -9.98 -1.73
CA PHE A 181 -7.71 -11.01 -2.61
C PHE A 181 -7.85 -12.38 -1.95
N THR A 182 -6.97 -12.75 -1.03
CA THR A 182 -7.00 -14.06 -0.37
C THR A 182 -7.85 -14.04 0.89
N ILE A 183 -7.65 -13.08 1.79
CA ILE A 183 -8.33 -13.02 3.10
C ILE A 183 -9.59 -12.15 3.02
N GLY A 184 -9.67 -11.22 2.06
CA GLY A 184 -10.86 -10.37 1.90
C GLY A 184 -10.93 -9.17 2.84
N ILE A 185 -9.88 -8.88 3.60
CA ILE A 185 -9.83 -7.73 4.53
C ILE A 185 -9.45 -6.46 3.76
N VAL A 186 -10.43 -5.89 3.06
CA VAL A 186 -10.23 -4.80 2.10
C VAL A 186 -9.75 -3.51 2.76
N THR A 187 -10.39 -3.10 3.87
CA THR A 187 -10.09 -1.85 4.57
C THR A 187 -8.68 -1.88 5.18
N PHE A 188 -8.31 -2.99 5.82
CA PHE A 188 -6.94 -3.24 6.26
C PHE A 188 -5.93 -3.15 5.12
N GLY A 189 -6.14 -3.90 4.03
CA GLY A 189 -5.19 -3.94 2.92
C GLY A 189 -4.99 -2.57 2.25
N ILE A 190 -6.06 -1.82 2.00
CA ILE A 190 -5.99 -0.46 1.43
C ILE A 190 -5.24 0.48 2.38
N THR A 191 -5.57 0.44 3.68
CA THR A 191 -4.93 1.28 4.70
C THR A 191 -3.44 0.97 4.80
N MET A 192 -3.06 -0.31 4.77
CA MET A 192 -1.66 -0.71 4.82
C MET A 192 -0.91 -0.38 3.53
N CYS A 193 -1.54 -0.44 2.36
CA CYS A 193 -0.94 0.11 1.13
C CYS A 193 -0.62 1.60 1.29
N ALA A 194 -1.55 2.41 1.81
CA ALA A 194 -1.32 3.82 2.10
C ALA A 194 -0.20 4.02 3.14
N ALA A 195 -0.17 3.19 4.19
CA ALA A 195 0.85 3.20 5.22
C ALA A 195 2.25 2.92 4.65
N VAL A 196 2.40 1.91 3.80
CA VAL A 196 3.67 1.58 3.12
C VAL A 196 4.13 2.74 2.24
N ILE A 197 3.21 3.38 1.52
CA ILE A 197 3.53 4.56 0.69
C ILE A 197 4.08 5.68 1.58
N LEU A 198 3.46 5.98 2.73
CA LEU A 198 3.96 7.03 3.63
C LEU A 198 5.29 6.62 4.30
N TYR A 199 5.44 5.33 4.60
CA TYR A 199 6.57 4.77 5.33
C TYR A 199 7.87 4.71 4.51
N LEU A 200 7.83 4.11 3.32
CA LEU A 200 9.02 3.83 2.50
C LEU A 200 9.23 4.79 1.34
N ARG A 201 8.34 5.78 1.14
CA ARG A 201 8.53 6.78 0.10
C ARG A 201 9.78 7.63 0.34
N GLN A 202 10.57 7.74 -0.72
CA GLN A 202 11.73 8.62 -0.78
C GLN A 202 11.28 10.03 -1.16
N TRP A 203 11.73 11.01 -0.40
CA TRP A 203 11.33 12.42 -0.53
C TRP A 203 11.65 13.02 -1.91
N ASN A 204 12.69 12.51 -2.58
CA ASN A 204 13.22 13.07 -3.83
C ASN A 204 12.70 12.42 -5.11
N ASN A 205 11.83 11.41 -5.03
CA ASN A 205 11.29 10.76 -6.22
C ASN A 205 9.86 11.26 -6.51
N GLU A 206 9.73 12.16 -7.48
CA GLU A 206 8.42 12.42 -8.11
C GLU A 206 7.95 11.15 -8.83
N TYR A 207 6.69 10.74 -8.65
CA TYR A 207 6.09 9.71 -9.49
C TYR A 207 5.89 10.26 -10.89
N SER A 208 6.88 10.02 -11.76
CA SER A 208 6.80 10.34 -13.17
C SER A 208 6.06 9.21 -13.90
N PHE A 209 4.76 9.42 -14.16
CA PHE A 209 4.00 8.60 -15.12
C PHE A 209 4.53 8.75 -16.56
N THR A 210 5.50 9.64 -16.79
CA THR A 210 6.11 9.93 -18.09
C THR A 210 6.85 8.72 -18.67
N LYS A 211 7.41 7.82 -17.83
CA LYS A 211 8.00 6.55 -18.30
C LYS A 211 6.96 5.61 -18.89
N VAL A 212 5.80 5.45 -18.24
CA VAL A 212 4.70 4.61 -18.74
C VAL A 212 4.14 5.16 -20.05
N LYS A 213 3.96 6.48 -20.15
CA LYS A 213 3.55 7.13 -21.40
C LYS A 213 4.55 6.95 -22.54
N LYS A 214 5.87 7.02 -22.28
CA LYS A 214 6.90 6.77 -23.30
C LYS A 214 6.89 5.31 -23.79
N THR A 215 6.75 4.34 -22.88
CA THR A 215 6.69 2.92 -23.25
C THR A 215 5.44 2.58 -24.05
N LEU A 216 4.27 3.10 -23.64
CA LEU A 216 3.03 2.96 -24.40
C LEU A 216 3.12 3.63 -25.78
N LYS A 217 3.67 4.84 -25.87
CA LYS A 217 3.86 5.55 -27.15
C LYS A 217 4.82 4.79 -28.08
N LYS A 218 5.89 4.20 -27.54
CA LYS A 218 6.81 3.32 -28.29
C LYS A 218 6.08 2.08 -28.83
N TYR A 219 5.23 1.45 -28.01
CA TYR A 219 4.49 0.26 -28.40
C TYR A 219 3.41 0.56 -29.46
N ILE A 220 2.68 1.68 -29.31
CA ILE A 220 1.71 2.16 -30.30
C ILE A 220 2.40 2.50 -31.63
N ASN A 221 3.55 3.18 -31.59
CA ASN A 221 4.30 3.48 -32.80
C ASN A 221 4.80 2.20 -33.49
N LEU A 222 5.33 1.22 -32.75
CA LEU A 222 5.74 -0.08 -33.31
C LEU A 222 4.57 -0.84 -33.99
N LYS A 223 3.37 -0.76 -33.42
CA LYS A 223 2.16 -1.37 -33.99
C LYS A 223 1.70 -0.64 -35.26
N ASN A 224 1.85 0.68 -35.30
CA ASN A 224 1.56 1.48 -36.50
C ASN A 224 2.59 1.24 -37.61
N THR A 225 3.89 1.12 -37.31
CA THR A 225 4.89 0.80 -38.35
C THR A 225 4.64 -0.58 -38.96
N LYS A 226 4.26 -1.58 -38.17
CA LYS A 226 3.90 -2.91 -38.70
C LYS A 226 2.64 -2.90 -39.61
N ARG A 227 1.74 -1.93 -39.44
CA ARG A 227 0.57 -1.73 -40.34
C ARG A 227 0.95 -1.12 -41.69
N PHE A 228 2.05 -0.37 -41.77
CA PHE A 228 2.54 0.21 -43.03
C PHE A 228 3.44 -0.74 -43.84
N PHE A 229 3.91 -1.84 -43.26
CA PHE A 229 4.72 -2.86 -43.95
C PHE A 229 3.91 -4.05 -44.47
N VAL A 230 2.59 -3.90 -44.58
CA VAL A 230 1.71 -4.83 -45.29
C VAL A 230 1.13 -4.04 -46.46
N ASP A 231 1.62 -4.32 -47.66
CA ASP A 231 1.03 -3.82 -48.90
C ASP A 231 -0.44 -4.29 -49.00
N SER A 232 -1.25 -3.55 -49.75
CA SER A 232 -2.62 -3.84 -50.21
C SER A 232 -2.87 -5.28 -50.71
N SER A 233 -1.82 -6.08 -50.95
CA SER A 233 -1.87 -7.50 -51.29
C SER A 233 -1.56 -8.48 -50.14
N GLY A 234 -1.45 -8.02 -48.88
CA GLY A 234 -1.38 -8.87 -47.68
C GLY A 234 -0.06 -9.61 -47.40
N ARG A 235 1.06 -9.25 -48.02
CA ARG A 235 2.37 -9.91 -47.77
C ARG A 235 3.36 -9.01 -47.02
N SER A 236 4.07 -9.60 -46.04
CA SER A 236 5.11 -8.97 -45.20
C SER A 236 6.38 -8.70 -45.99
N ILE A 237 6.94 -7.49 -45.87
CA ILE A 237 8.10 -7.00 -46.65
C ILE A 237 9.45 -7.49 -46.10
N PHE A 238 9.50 -8.23 -44.99
CA PHE A 238 10.74 -8.82 -44.48
C PHE A 238 10.76 -10.34 -44.71
N LYS A 239 11.70 -10.78 -45.56
CA LYS A 239 12.20 -12.16 -45.63
C LYS A 239 13.23 -12.38 -44.51
#